data_AF-A0A943WRT7-F1
#
_entry.id   AF-A0A943WRT7-F1
#
_cell.length_a   1.000
_cell.length_b   1.000
_cell.length_c   1.000
_cell.angle_alpha   90.00
_cell.angle_beta   90.00
_cell.angle_gamma   90.00
#
_symmetry.space_group_name_H-M   'P 1'
#
loop_
_entity.id
_entity.type
_entity.pdbx_description
1 polymer ?
#
loop_
_entity_poly.entity_id
_entity_poly.type
_entity_poly.pdbx_seq_one_letter_code
_entity_poly.pdbx_strand_id
1 'polypeptide(L)'
;MSNLKKKISALMGEFLLVYCAILPVSAVEMKQNVQVFYMDSGNIQVETVLIIHDSQMLAHSKSADIKRTYKSDGKVIAEVTLSATFGYDGEDAWVISADGSHVTYSGWSYGSEQIADSGNRARLTARLSHSGDSSIPVSLSLSCTPSGQIS
;
A
#
# COMPACT_ATOMS: atom_id res chain seq x y z
N MET A 1 -27.30 -48.28 64.17
CA MET A 1 -27.19 -48.54 62.72
C MET A 1 -26.57 -47.32 62.06
N SER A 2 -25.23 -47.21 61.96
CA SER A 2 -24.37 -47.81 60.91
C SER A 2 -24.87 -47.42 59.51
N ASN A 3 -24.27 -46.45 58.82
CA ASN A 3 -23.11 -46.60 57.93
C ASN A 3 -23.14 -45.33 57.03
N LEU A 4 -22.09 -44.68 56.55
CA LEU A 4 -20.74 -45.11 56.22
C LEU A 4 -19.93 -43.85 55.85
N LYS A 5 -18.81 -43.61 56.53
CA LYS A 5 -17.72 -42.80 55.98
C LYS A 5 -17.24 -43.44 54.68
N LYS A 6 -17.12 -42.64 53.60
CA LYS A 6 -16.41 -42.85 52.30
C LYS A 6 -17.38 -42.46 51.18
N LYS A 7 -17.17 -41.34 50.50
CA LYS A 7 -16.42 -41.34 49.23
C LYS A 7 -15.90 -39.93 48.91
N ILE A 8 -14.60 -39.75 49.14
CA ILE A 8 -13.74 -38.91 48.28
C ILE A 8 -13.83 -39.54 46.87
N SER A 9 -14.34 -38.81 45.89
CA SER A 9 -14.32 -39.18 44.46
C SER A 9 -14.77 -37.94 43.66
N ALA A 10 -13.86 -37.03 43.32
CA ALA A 10 -13.16 -37.02 42.02
C ALA A 10 -14.08 -36.70 40.84
N LEU A 11 -14.01 -35.46 40.33
CA LEU A 11 -13.96 -35.08 38.90
C LEU A 11 -13.86 -33.53 38.84
N MET A 12 -12.69 -32.93 38.57
CA MET A 12 -12.10 -32.66 37.25
C MET A 12 -12.71 -31.42 36.59
N GLY A 13 -11.88 -30.39 36.39
CA GLY A 13 -12.27 -29.11 35.79
C GLY A 13 -11.14 -28.11 35.90
N GLU A 14 -10.10 -28.32 35.08
CA GLU A 14 -8.92 -27.48 34.91
C GLU A 14 -9.28 -26.01 34.77
N PHE A 15 -8.74 -25.16 35.64
CA PHE A 15 -8.51 -23.77 35.29
C PHE A 15 -7.02 -23.61 34.98
N LEU A 16 -6.64 -24.13 33.81
CA LEU A 16 -5.33 -23.93 33.20
C LEU A 16 -5.33 -22.51 32.58
N LEU A 17 -5.23 -21.51 33.44
CA LEU A 17 -4.95 -20.13 33.04
C LEU A 17 -3.48 -20.03 32.64
N VAL A 18 -3.25 -19.23 31.60
CA VAL A 18 -1.94 -18.75 31.14
C VAL A 18 -1.20 -19.70 30.19
N TYR A 19 -1.84 -20.03 29.07
CA TYR A 19 -1.13 -19.97 27.79
C TYR A 19 -1.49 -18.63 27.16
N CYS A 20 -0.72 -17.58 27.46
CA CYS A 20 -0.66 -16.42 26.58
C CYS A 20 -0.22 -16.95 25.21
N ALA A 21 -1.15 -16.99 24.27
CA ALA A 21 -0.81 -17.11 22.86
C ALA A 21 0.13 -15.93 22.57
N ILE A 22 1.42 -16.25 22.48
CA ILE A 22 2.40 -15.37 21.87
C ILE A 22 1.98 -15.36 20.41
N LEU A 23 1.11 -14.41 20.06
CA LEU A 23 0.84 -14.13 18.67
C LEU A 23 2.21 -13.82 18.06
N PRO A 24 2.63 -14.50 16.99
CA PRO A 24 3.80 -14.05 16.27
C PRO A 24 3.48 -12.64 15.78
N VAL A 25 4.13 -11.64 16.36
CA VAL A 25 4.28 -10.33 15.72
C VAL A 25 5.15 -10.61 14.51
N SER A 26 4.52 -10.98 13.39
CA SER A 26 5.21 -11.05 12.12
C SER A 26 5.62 -9.61 11.79
N ALA A 27 6.92 -9.33 11.88
CA ALA A 27 7.49 -8.10 11.38
C ALA A 27 7.18 -8.02 9.87
N VAL A 28 6.47 -6.98 9.46
CA VAL A 28 6.24 -6.70 8.04
C VAL A 28 7.57 -6.26 7.45
N GLU A 29 8.16 -7.11 6.60
CA GLU A 29 9.34 -6.77 5.83
C GLU A 29 8.91 -5.81 4.70
N MET A 30 9.07 -4.50 4.89
CA MET A 30 8.81 -3.51 3.83
C MET A 30 9.97 -3.50 2.85
N LYS A 31 9.78 -4.06 1.66
CA LYS A 31 10.73 -3.89 0.56
C LYS A 31 10.48 -2.53 -0.11
N GLN A 32 11.21 -1.52 0.34
CA GLN A 32 11.17 -0.17 -0.23
C GLN A 32 12.20 -0.05 -1.37
N ASN A 33 11.74 0.22 -2.59
CA ASN A 33 12.61 0.54 -3.73
C ASN A 33 12.44 2.03 -4.07
N VAL A 34 13.44 2.84 -3.72
CA VAL A 34 13.42 4.28 -3.98
C VAL A 34 14.10 4.55 -5.33
N GLN A 35 13.37 5.12 -6.29
CA GLN A 35 13.91 5.54 -7.58
C GLN A 35 13.67 7.03 -7.81
N VAL A 36 14.70 7.85 -7.67
CA VAL A 36 14.61 9.29 -7.92
C VAL A 36 14.81 9.55 -9.42
N PHE A 37 13.84 10.21 -10.05
CA PHE A 37 13.93 10.68 -11.43
C PHE A 37 13.87 12.21 -11.47
N TYR A 38 14.48 12.84 -12.46
CA TYR A 38 14.32 14.27 -12.72
C TYR A 38 13.50 14.41 -13.99
N MET A 39 12.35 15.09 -13.92
CA MET A 39 11.57 15.42 -15.11
C MET A 39 11.98 16.80 -15.60
N ASP A 40 12.43 16.89 -16.84
CA ASP A 40 12.95 18.12 -17.46
C ASP A 40 11.81 18.97 -18.05
N SER A 41 10.88 19.39 -17.18
CA SER A 41 9.78 20.31 -17.51
C SER A 41 9.87 21.58 -16.66
N GLY A 42 11.03 22.25 -16.70
CA GLY A 42 11.32 23.46 -15.93
C GLY A 42 11.98 23.20 -14.57
N ASN A 43 11.80 24.10 -13.59
CA ASN A 43 12.36 23.98 -12.24
C ASN A 43 11.66 22.92 -11.35
N ILE A 44 10.92 21.98 -11.95
CA ILE A 44 10.13 20.97 -11.23
C ILE A 44 10.93 19.68 -11.05
N GLN A 45 11.15 19.27 -9.81
CA GLN A 45 11.82 18.02 -9.47
C GLN A 45 10.79 16.99 -8.97
N VAL A 46 10.92 15.72 -9.37
CA VAL A 46 9.91 14.69 -9.09
C VAL A 46 10.54 13.44 -8.49
N GLU A 47 10.52 13.32 -7.17
CA GLU A 47 11.03 12.13 -6.49
C GLU A 47 9.98 11.01 -6.54
N THR A 48 10.35 9.80 -6.97
CA THR A 48 9.44 8.64 -7.02
C THR A 48 9.87 7.58 -5.98
N VAL A 49 8.90 7.04 -5.26
CA VAL A 49 9.13 5.96 -4.29
C VAL A 49 8.14 4.84 -4.57
N LEU A 50 8.64 3.63 -4.79
CA LEU A 50 7.83 2.42 -4.89
C LEU A 50 7.93 1.64 -3.58
N ILE A 51 6.79 1.39 -2.95
CA ILE A 51 6.65 0.64 -1.71
C ILE A 51 5.85 -0.61 -2.05
N ILE A 52 6.46 -1.79 -1.93
CA ILE A 52 5.76 -3.06 -2.12
C ILE A 52 5.41 -3.61 -0.73
N HIS A 53 4.12 -3.83 -0.50
CA HIS A 53 3.60 -4.42 0.73
C HIS A 53 3.50 -5.93 0.56
N ASP A 54 4.20 -6.69 1.40
CA ASP A 54 4.01 -8.13 1.44
C ASP A 54 2.66 -8.43 2.10
N SER A 55 1.69 -8.86 1.28
CA SER A 55 0.38 -9.27 1.76
C SER A 55 0.47 -10.70 2.30
N GLN A 56 0.27 -10.88 3.60
CA GLN A 56 0.14 -12.21 4.23
C GLN A 56 -1.29 -12.77 4.10
N MET A 57 -2.21 -12.01 3.50
CA MET A 57 -3.65 -12.25 3.59
C MET A 57 -4.18 -13.25 2.55
N LEU A 58 -3.54 -13.36 1.38
CA LEU A 58 -3.92 -14.29 0.31
C LEU A 58 -2.68 -14.76 -0.44
N ALA A 59 -2.53 -16.08 -0.63
CA ALA A 59 -1.66 -16.59 -1.69
C ALA A 59 -2.10 -15.90 -3.00
N HIS A 60 -1.16 -15.46 -3.85
CA HIS A 60 -1.46 -14.87 -5.16
C HIS A 60 -1.99 -13.42 -5.17
N SER A 61 -1.76 -12.64 -4.10
CA SER A 61 -2.04 -11.19 -4.07
C SER A 61 -0.85 -10.35 -3.57
N LYS A 62 -0.65 -9.17 -4.14
CA LYS A 62 0.34 -8.17 -3.70
C LYS A 62 -0.21 -6.76 -3.82
N SER A 63 0.13 -5.91 -2.85
CA SER A 63 -0.23 -4.50 -2.86
C SER A 63 1.02 -3.65 -2.96
N ALA A 64 0.91 -2.49 -3.60
CA ALA A 64 2.00 -1.54 -3.68
C ALA A 64 1.49 -0.11 -3.76
N ASP A 65 2.34 0.80 -3.33
CA ASP A 65 2.17 2.24 -3.49
C ASP A 65 3.31 2.79 -4.35
N ILE A 66 2.97 3.59 -5.35
CA ILE A 66 3.91 4.49 -6.00
C ILE A 66 3.59 5.91 -5.58
N LYS A 67 4.54 6.55 -4.88
CA LYS A 67 4.46 7.93 -4.43
C LYS A 67 5.34 8.81 -5.30
N ARG A 68 4.84 9.98 -5.68
CA ARG A 68 5.62 11.06 -6.29
C ARG A 68 5.55 12.33 -5.46
N THR A 69 6.72 12.89 -5.16
CA THR A 69 6.87 14.19 -4.51
C THR A 69 7.35 15.21 -5.54
N TYR A 70 6.51 16.20 -5.82
CA TYR A 70 6.79 17.30 -6.74
C TYR A 70 7.37 18.47 -5.95
N LYS A 71 8.50 19.01 -6.42
CA LYS A 71 9.17 20.17 -5.83
C LYS A 71 9.35 21.26 -6.88
N SER A 72 9.11 22.51 -6.51
CA SER A 72 9.46 23.70 -7.31
C SER A 72 10.46 24.54 -6.52
N ASP A 73 11.58 24.90 -7.15
CA ASP A 73 12.66 25.69 -6.53
C ASP A 73 13.10 25.14 -5.15
N GLY A 74 13.17 23.80 -5.05
CA GLY A 74 13.57 23.08 -3.84
C GLY A 74 12.50 22.92 -2.77
N LYS A 75 11.30 23.50 -2.93
CA LYS A 75 10.18 23.35 -1.99
C LYS A 75 9.17 22.32 -2.48
N VAL A 76 8.68 21.47 -1.59
CA VAL A 76 7.59 20.53 -1.92
C VAL A 76 6.31 21.31 -2.22
N ILE A 77 5.70 21.02 -3.36
CA ILE A 77 4.45 21.64 -3.84
C ILE A 77 3.29 20.65 -3.84
N ALA A 78 3.58 19.36 -4.02
CA ALA A 78 2.58 18.30 -3.95
C ALA A 78 3.21 16.94 -3.68
N GLU A 79 2.43 16.07 -3.06
CA GLU A 79 2.67 14.64 -2.95
C GLU A 79 1.46 13.91 -3.52
N VAL A 80 1.69 12.93 -4.40
CA VAL A 80 0.63 12.14 -5.03
C VAL A 80 1.00 10.67 -4.92
N THR A 81 0.06 9.84 -4.50
CA THR A 81 0.24 8.40 -4.35
C THR A 81 -0.82 7.66 -5.17
N LEU A 82 -0.39 6.67 -5.93
CA LEU A 82 -1.26 5.64 -6.49
C LEU A 82 -1.02 4.37 -5.69
N SER A 83 -2.08 3.86 -5.09
CA SER A 83 -2.11 2.59 -4.37
C SER A 83 -2.86 1.56 -5.21
N ALA A 84 -2.31 0.36 -5.36
CA ALA A 84 -2.97 -0.71 -6.09
C ALA A 84 -2.76 -2.07 -5.44
N THR A 85 -3.77 -2.93 -5.55
CA THR A 85 -3.69 -4.34 -5.19
C THR A 85 -3.88 -5.17 -6.46
N PHE A 86 -3.01 -6.16 -6.64
CA PHE A 86 -2.99 -7.03 -7.80
C PHE A 86 -3.16 -8.49 -7.40
N GLY A 87 -3.91 -9.23 -8.20
CA GLY A 87 -3.91 -10.70 -8.21
C GLY A 87 -2.95 -11.23 -9.26
N TYR A 88 -2.35 -12.40 -9.02
CA TYR A 88 -1.45 -13.08 -9.96
C TYR A 88 -1.37 -14.58 -9.67
N ASP A 89 -1.51 -15.44 -10.66
CA ASP A 89 -1.56 -16.90 -10.46
C ASP A 89 -0.40 -17.69 -11.09
N GLY A 90 0.54 -16.99 -11.72
CA GLY A 90 1.64 -17.58 -12.49
C GLY A 90 1.39 -17.59 -14.00
N GLU A 91 0.15 -17.50 -14.44
CA GLU A 91 -0.25 -17.43 -15.85
C GLU A 91 -0.71 -16.02 -16.22
N ASP A 92 -1.56 -15.41 -15.38
CA ASP A 92 -2.12 -14.08 -15.56
C ASP A 92 -1.90 -13.18 -14.33
N ALA A 93 -2.13 -11.87 -14.52
CA ALA A 93 -2.19 -10.88 -13.46
C ALA A 93 -3.26 -9.83 -13.76
N TRP A 94 -3.89 -9.31 -12.71
CA TRP A 94 -4.98 -8.33 -12.84
C TRP A 94 -5.00 -7.34 -11.68
N VAL A 95 -5.57 -6.16 -11.92
CA VAL A 95 -5.87 -5.20 -10.87
C VAL A 95 -7.09 -5.68 -10.08
N ILE A 96 -6.94 -5.81 -8.77
CA ILE A 96 -8.05 -6.05 -7.83
C ILE A 96 -8.65 -4.72 -7.37
N SER A 97 -7.79 -3.75 -7.07
CA SER A 97 -8.20 -2.40 -6.68
C SER A 97 -7.13 -1.37 -7.00
N ALA A 98 -7.55 -0.13 -7.22
CA ALA A 98 -6.68 1.03 -7.38
C ALA A 98 -7.31 2.25 -6.69
N ASP A 99 -6.48 3.05 -6.03
CA ASP A 99 -6.89 4.25 -5.31
C ASP A 99 -5.81 5.35 -5.43
N GLY A 100 -6.24 6.60 -5.29
CA GLY A 100 -5.41 7.79 -5.40
C GLY A 100 -5.50 8.64 -4.14
N SER A 101 -4.35 9.10 -3.66
CA SER A 101 -4.30 10.11 -2.60
C SER A 101 -3.32 11.21 -2.93
N HIS A 102 -3.58 12.41 -2.41
CA HIS A 102 -2.75 13.57 -2.68
C HIS A 102 -2.76 14.58 -1.54
N VAL A 103 -1.69 15.37 -1.47
CA VAL A 103 -1.57 16.56 -0.62
C VAL A 103 -0.91 17.65 -1.44
N THR A 104 -1.40 18.89 -1.33
CA THR A 104 -0.78 20.05 -1.97
C THR A 104 -0.33 21.08 -0.94
N TYR A 105 0.64 21.90 -1.34
CA TYR A 105 1.28 22.90 -0.48
C TYR A 105 1.38 24.24 -1.19
N SER A 106 1.62 25.31 -0.43
CA SER A 106 1.99 26.63 -0.97
C SER A 106 1.01 27.18 -2.03
N GLY A 107 -0.29 26.96 -1.84
CA GLY A 107 -1.33 27.45 -2.76
C GLY A 107 -1.51 26.63 -4.04
N TRP A 108 -0.78 25.53 -4.21
CA TRP A 108 -0.99 24.60 -5.32
C TRP A 108 -2.32 23.86 -5.16
N SER A 109 -3.00 23.65 -6.29
CA SER A 109 -4.24 22.90 -6.38
C SER A 109 -4.01 21.61 -7.16
N TYR A 110 -4.77 20.57 -6.82
CA TYR A 110 -4.79 19.28 -7.50
C TYR A 110 -6.19 19.02 -8.04
N GLY A 111 -6.29 18.51 -9.27
CA GLY A 111 -7.58 18.21 -9.87
C GLY A 111 -7.50 17.43 -11.17
N SER A 112 -8.68 17.16 -11.75
CA SER A 112 -8.83 16.30 -12.92
C SER A 112 -8.23 14.89 -12.71
N GLU A 113 -8.30 14.38 -11.48
CA GLU A 113 -7.84 13.03 -11.18
C GLU A 113 -8.70 12.02 -11.90
N GLN A 114 -8.06 11.08 -12.58
CA GLN A 114 -8.66 9.91 -13.19
C GLN A 114 -7.80 8.71 -12.85
N ILE A 115 -8.45 7.65 -12.39
CA ILE A 115 -7.84 6.34 -12.18
C ILE A 115 -8.43 5.39 -13.20
N ALA A 116 -7.56 4.70 -13.92
CA ALA A 116 -7.93 3.69 -14.89
C ALA A 116 -7.13 2.42 -14.62
N ASP A 117 -7.81 1.28 -14.71
CA ASP A 117 -7.20 -0.03 -14.71
C ASP A 117 -7.42 -0.73 -16.06
N SER A 118 -6.45 -1.55 -16.45
CA SER A 118 -6.56 -2.38 -17.64
C SER A 118 -5.63 -3.57 -17.50
N GLY A 119 -6.22 -4.77 -17.48
CA GLY A 119 -5.50 -6.02 -17.24
C GLY A 119 -4.68 -5.94 -15.96
N ASN A 120 -3.37 -6.00 -16.11
CA ASN A 120 -2.41 -6.02 -15.02
C ASN A 120 -1.82 -4.66 -14.63
N ARG A 121 -2.41 -3.55 -15.10
CA ARG A 121 -1.89 -2.19 -14.89
C ARG A 121 -2.95 -1.26 -14.30
N ALA A 122 -2.57 -0.54 -13.25
CA ALA A 122 -3.29 0.60 -12.71
C ALA A 122 -2.56 1.90 -13.12
N ARG A 123 -3.33 2.95 -13.41
CA ARG A 123 -2.79 4.26 -13.81
C ARG A 123 -3.61 5.38 -13.19
N LEU A 124 -2.90 6.36 -12.64
CA LEU A 124 -3.48 7.61 -12.13
C LEU A 124 -2.96 8.77 -12.97
N THR A 125 -3.86 9.61 -13.46
CA THR A 125 -3.52 10.87 -14.11
C THR A 125 -4.23 12.03 -13.44
N ALA A 126 -3.57 13.17 -13.31
CA ALA A 126 -4.16 14.38 -12.76
C ALA A 126 -3.41 15.63 -13.23
N ARG A 127 -3.78 16.80 -12.72
CA ARG A 127 -3.08 18.07 -12.95
C ARG A 127 -2.85 18.82 -11.64
N LEU A 128 -1.65 19.37 -11.52
CA LEU A 128 -1.31 20.37 -10.52
C LEU A 128 -1.38 21.76 -11.17
N SER A 129 -1.97 22.73 -10.49
CA SER A 129 -2.10 24.11 -10.96
C SER A 129 -1.83 25.11 -9.86
N HIS A 130 -1.21 26.22 -10.22
CA HIS A 130 -0.97 27.37 -9.36
C HIS A 130 -1.19 28.66 -10.16
N SER A 131 -1.74 29.69 -9.51
CA SER A 131 -2.12 30.93 -10.22
C SER A 131 -0.90 31.61 -10.83
N GLY A 132 -0.93 31.85 -12.14
CA GLY A 132 0.16 32.48 -12.88
C GLY A 132 1.21 31.51 -13.44
N ASP A 133 1.11 30.21 -13.09
CA ASP A 133 2.02 29.17 -13.56
C ASP A 133 1.35 28.21 -14.55
N SER A 134 2.16 27.58 -15.42
CA SER A 134 1.68 26.50 -16.28
C SER A 134 1.32 25.26 -15.46
N SER A 135 0.23 24.57 -15.82
CA SER A 135 -0.17 23.33 -15.15
C SER A 135 0.88 22.23 -15.30
N ILE A 136 1.14 21.49 -14.23
CA ILE A 136 2.06 20.34 -14.23
C ILE A 136 1.23 19.06 -14.37
N PRO A 137 1.47 18.22 -15.38
CA PRO A 137 0.78 16.94 -15.52
C PRO A 137 1.29 15.93 -14.48
N VAL A 138 0.37 15.18 -13.88
CA VAL A 138 0.64 14.07 -12.98
C VAL A 138 0.27 12.78 -13.71
N SER A 139 1.18 11.80 -13.74
CA SER A 139 0.91 10.47 -14.31
C SER A 139 1.70 9.38 -13.59
N LEU A 140 1.05 8.60 -12.73
CA LEU A 140 1.61 7.46 -12.02
C LEU A 140 1.05 6.17 -12.60
N SER A 141 1.84 5.09 -12.57
CA SER A 141 1.36 3.76 -12.97
C SER A 141 2.04 2.69 -12.13
N LEU A 142 1.28 1.65 -11.83
CA LEU A 142 1.75 0.40 -11.25
C LEU A 142 1.32 -0.75 -12.16
N SER A 143 2.14 -1.77 -12.25
CA SER A 143 1.82 -3.00 -12.97
C SER A 143 2.31 -4.22 -12.20
N CYS A 144 1.65 -5.34 -12.42
CA CYS A 144 2.03 -6.63 -11.84
C CYS A 144 2.21 -7.66 -12.96
N THR A 145 3.25 -8.49 -12.88
CA THR A 145 3.43 -9.62 -13.80
C THR A 145 2.73 -10.87 -13.27
N PRO A 146 2.47 -11.89 -14.10
CA PRO A 146 1.93 -13.17 -13.63
C PRO A 146 2.76 -13.85 -12.52
N SER A 147 4.06 -13.58 -12.45
CA SER A 147 4.93 -14.08 -11.38
C SER A 147 4.89 -13.26 -10.09
N GLY A 148 4.06 -12.21 -10.02
CA GLY A 148 3.92 -11.34 -8.86
C GLY A 148 4.98 -10.25 -8.73
N GLN A 149 5.77 -9.98 -9.78
CA GLN A 149 6.69 -8.84 -9.79
C GLN A 149 5.92 -7.54 -10.06
N ILE A 150 6.09 -6.54 -9.19
CA ILE A 150 5.51 -5.20 -9.33
C ILE A 150 6.55 -4.22 -9.89
N SER A 151 6.10 -3.34 -10.79
CA SER A 151 6.85 -2.20 -11.33
C SER A 151 5.97 -0.99 -11.63
#